data_AF-A0A7S1PXU1-F1
#
_entry.id   AF-A0A7S1PXU1-F1
#
_cell.length_a   1.000
_cell.length_b   1.000
_cell.length_c   1.000
_cell.angle_alpha   90.00
_cell.angle_beta   90.00
_cell.angle_gamma   90.00
#
_symmetry.space_group_name_H-M   'P 1'
#
loop_
_entity.id
_entity.type
_entity.pdbx_description
1 polymer ?
#
loop_
_entity_poly.entity_id
_entity_poly.type
_entity_poly.pdbx_seq_one_letter_code
_entity_poly.pdbx_strand_id
1 'polypeptide(L)'
;ARVTYRFFPITREAPGSPRLSDEKMGNPWDAVLVDDKVDEVVEYTPEDDFLEYELERAGWTKGLKRNIGACIARGTVIAHCDEGCLYAPDYLAKMYAELARSSGGPDDLPPAVAVLSKWYTLAVKDQEFREVDLRQKEPMWEMFGRNPAAEQPKEQYNFGFAYVYTRSAWLKQPFPDMETVAASDGAFVRALQKLGVPVALCA
;
A
#
# COMPACT_ATOMS: atom_id res chain seq x y z
N ALA A 1 21.80 3.93 -5.40
CA ALA A 1 20.88 4.92 -6.00
C ALA A 1 19.44 4.55 -5.63
N ARG A 2 18.65 5.48 -5.08
CA ARG A 2 17.22 5.29 -4.82
C ARG A 2 16.47 5.50 -6.14
N VAL A 3 15.69 4.53 -6.57
CA VAL A 3 14.84 4.64 -7.77
C VAL A 3 13.40 4.67 -7.28
N THR A 4 12.63 5.65 -7.73
CA THR A 4 11.22 5.85 -7.35
C THR A 4 10.36 5.67 -8.59
N TYR A 5 9.33 4.84 -8.47
CA TYR A 5 8.34 4.55 -9.51
C TYR A 5 6.99 5.07 -9.03
N ARG A 6 6.15 5.60 -9.94
CA ARG A 6 4.86 6.20 -9.61
C ARG A 6 3.82 5.73 -10.62
N PHE A 7 2.64 5.34 -10.15
CA PHE A 7 1.47 5.02 -10.96
C PHE A 7 0.39 6.03 -10.56
N PHE A 8 -0.30 6.65 -11.51
CA PHE A 8 -1.28 7.71 -11.26
C PHE A 8 -2.71 7.25 -11.57
N PRO A 9 -3.69 7.49 -10.69
CA PRO A 9 -5.06 7.73 -11.06
C PRO A 9 -5.19 9.21 -11.47
N ILE A 10 -5.88 9.46 -12.59
CA ILE A 10 -6.21 10.83 -12.96
C ILE A 10 -7.06 11.43 -11.83
N THR A 11 -6.52 12.40 -11.08
CA THR A 11 -7.25 13.63 -10.73
C THR A 11 -6.36 14.67 -10.04
N ARG A 12 -6.50 15.90 -10.54
CA ARG A 12 -5.95 17.19 -10.07
C ARG A 12 -4.48 17.47 -10.41
N GLU A 13 -4.23 17.67 -11.70
CA GLU A 13 -3.29 18.72 -12.07
C GLU A 13 -3.85 20.07 -11.63
N ALA A 14 -3.14 20.77 -10.74
CA ALA A 14 -3.31 22.21 -10.59
C ALA A 14 -2.89 22.86 -11.92
N PRO A 15 -3.62 23.89 -12.42
CA PRO A 15 -3.23 24.59 -13.63
C PRO A 15 -1.77 25.09 -13.54
N GLY A 16 -0.89 24.60 -14.43
CA GLY A 16 0.52 25.02 -14.52
C GLY A 16 1.60 23.96 -14.22
N SER A 17 1.26 22.67 -14.06
CA SER A 17 2.26 21.60 -13.90
C SER A 17 2.90 21.20 -15.25
N PRO A 18 4.23 21.38 -15.46
CA PRO A 18 4.87 21.21 -16.77
C PRO A 18 5.26 19.76 -17.10
N ARG A 19 4.53 18.75 -16.62
CA ARG A 19 5.08 17.38 -16.53
C ARG A 19 4.84 16.43 -17.69
N LEU A 20 4.04 16.76 -18.71
CA LEU A 20 3.71 15.78 -19.75
C LEU A 20 3.67 16.38 -21.17
N SER A 21 4.78 16.95 -21.62
CA SER A 21 5.08 16.98 -23.05
C SER A 21 6.24 16.03 -23.30
N ASP A 22 5.94 14.87 -23.90
CA ASP A 22 6.84 14.00 -24.68
C ASP A 22 6.87 12.55 -24.19
N GLU A 23 5.88 11.72 -24.53
CA GLU A 23 6.11 10.27 -24.58
C GLU A 23 5.45 9.63 -25.80
N LYS A 24 6.25 9.44 -26.85
CA LYS A 24 5.99 8.47 -27.92
C LYS A 24 6.62 7.15 -27.51
N MET A 25 5.77 6.13 -27.43
CA MET A 25 6.04 4.82 -26.85
C MET A 25 7.22 4.06 -27.49
N GLY A 26 8.02 3.45 -26.62
CA GLY A 26 9.10 2.51 -26.96
C GLY A 26 9.85 1.96 -25.75
N ASN A 27 9.45 2.29 -24.51
CA ASN A 27 10.20 2.00 -23.31
C ASN A 27 9.35 1.23 -22.28
N PRO A 28 9.85 0.19 -21.60
CA PRO A 28 9.17 -0.39 -20.44
C PRO A 28 8.83 0.63 -19.33
N TRP A 29 9.37 1.85 -19.36
CA TRP A 29 8.93 2.99 -18.53
C TRP A 29 7.51 3.46 -18.83
N ASP A 30 7.03 3.30 -20.07
CA ASP A 30 5.71 3.75 -20.52
C ASP A 30 4.59 2.96 -19.80
N ALA A 31 4.88 1.73 -19.37
CA ALA A 31 3.98 0.88 -18.58
C ALA A 31 3.73 1.42 -17.16
N VAL A 32 4.75 2.06 -16.55
CA VAL A 32 4.64 2.61 -15.20
C VAL A 32 3.76 3.86 -15.17
N LEU A 33 3.61 4.51 -16.34
CA LEU A 33 2.84 5.73 -16.53
C LEU A 33 1.45 5.45 -17.15
N VAL A 34 1.02 4.18 -17.20
CA VAL A 34 -0.35 3.85 -17.65
C VAL A 34 -1.34 4.29 -16.58
N ASP A 35 -2.00 5.40 -16.88
CA ASP A 35 -3.04 6.00 -16.05
C ASP A 35 -4.24 5.05 -15.89
N ASP A 36 -4.83 5.06 -14.69
CA ASP A 36 -6.16 4.48 -14.52
C ASP A 36 -7.19 5.32 -15.26
N LYS A 37 -8.07 4.62 -15.99
CA LYS A 37 -9.22 5.26 -16.63
C LYS A 37 -10.23 5.65 -15.55
N VAL A 38 -10.63 6.93 -15.53
CA VAL A 38 -11.55 7.49 -14.52
C VAL A 38 -12.91 6.80 -14.53
N ASP A 39 -13.37 6.36 -15.70
CA ASP A 39 -14.62 5.59 -15.87
C ASP A 39 -14.53 4.15 -15.32
N GLU A 40 -13.33 3.66 -15.00
CA GLU A 40 -13.12 2.39 -14.28
C GLU A 40 -13.10 2.59 -12.74
N VAL A 41 -13.11 3.84 -12.24
CA VAL A 41 -13.21 4.14 -10.81
C VAL A 41 -14.68 4.09 -10.41
N VAL A 42 -15.08 3.01 -9.76
CA VAL A 42 -16.46 2.82 -9.29
C VAL A 42 -16.74 3.78 -8.13
N GLU A 43 -17.81 4.56 -8.22
CA GLU A 43 -18.32 5.35 -7.10
C GLU A 43 -18.82 4.40 -6.00
N TYR A 44 -18.27 4.54 -4.81
CA TYR A 44 -18.71 3.83 -3.61
C TYR A 44 -20.13 4.26 -3.23
N THR A 45 -21.03 3.29 -3.05
CA THR A 45 -22.35 3.54 -2.44
C THR A 45 -22.36 3.11 -0.97
N PRO A 46 -23.02 3.84 -0.05
CA PRO A 46 -23.05 3.50 1.38
C PRO A 46 -23.60 2.10 1.71
N GLU A 47 -24.36 1.51 0.79
CA GLU A 47 -24.94 0.17 0.91
C GLU A 47 -23.91 -0.94 0.71
N ASP A 48 -22.73 -0.60 0.21
CA ASP A 48 -21.69 -1.54 -0.12
C ASP A 48 -20.85 -1.97 1.11
N ASP A 49 -20.67 -3.28 1.36
CA ASP A 49 -19.71 -3.80 2.37
C ASP A 49 -18.25 -3.54 1.95
N PHE A 50 -17.76 -2.33 2.26
CA PHE A 50 -16.45 -1.82 1.86
C PHE A 50 -15.25 -2.75 2.13
N LEU A 51 -15.40 -3.84 2.89
CA LEU A 51 -14.34 -4.81 3.15
C LEU A 51 -14.27 -5.97 2.14
N GLU A 52 -15.31 -6.23 1.34
CA GLU A 52 -15.44 -7.44 0.50
C GLU A 52 -15.81 -7.17 -0.96
N TYR A 53 -15.25 -6.11 -1.57
CA TYR A 53 -15.41 -5.88 -3.02
C TYR A 53 -14.21 -6.38 -3.81
N GLU A 54 -14.44 -7.39 -4.63
CA GLU A 54 -13.64 -7.69 -5.82
C GLU A 54 -14.27 -6.98 -7.02
N LEU A 55 -13.54 -6.06 -7.64
CA LEU A 55 -13.99 -5.38 -8.86
C LEU A 55 -13.39 -6.08 -10.09
N GLU A 56 -14.25 -6.60 -10.97
CA GLU A 56 -13.83 -6.92 -12.33
C GLU A 56 -13.49 -5.61 -13.05
N ARG A 57 -12.22 -5.45 -13.44
CA ARG A 57 -11.77 -4.29 -14.22
C ARG A 57 -11.09 -4.72 -15.50
N ALA A 58 -11.26 -3.93 -16.55
CA ALA A 58 -10.58 -4.14 -17.84
C ALA A 58 -9.11 -3.67 -17.83
N GLY A 59 -8.76 -2.71 -16.96
CA GLY A 59 -7.39 -2.23 -16.76
C GLY A 59 -6.52 -3.12 -15.84
N TRP A 60 -5.31 -2.67 -15.56
CA TRP A 60 -4.38 -3.39 -14.67
C TRP A 60 -4.79 -3.26 -13.22
N THR A 61 -4.89 -4.39 -12.52
CA THR A 61 -5.16 -4.40 -11.09
C THR A 61 -4.08 -3.69 -10.28
N LYS A 62 -4.43 -3.14 -9.12
CA LYS A 62 -3.45 -2.62 -8.15
C LYS A 62 -2.38 -3.66 -7.80
N GLY A 63 -2.76 -4.92 -7.62
CA GLY A 63 -1.84 -6.03 -7.39
C GLY A 63 -0.83 -6.21 -8.52
N LEU A 64 -1.30 -6.20 -9.77
CA LEU A 64 -0.44 -6.27 -10.96
C LEU A 64 0.53 -5.09 -11.04
N LYS A 65 0.06 -3.86 -10.82
CA LYS A 65 0.91 -2.66 -10.81
C LYS A 65 2.00 -2.74 -9.75
N ARG A 66 1.67 -3.16 -8.53
CA ARG A 66 2.64 -3.39 -7.44
C ARG A 66 3.69 -4.44 -7.83
N ASN A 67 3.27 -5.53 -8.48
CA ASN A 67 4.19 -6.57 -8.97
C ASN A 67 5.11 -6.06 -10.09
N ILE A 68 4.59 -5.28 -11.05
CA ILE A 68 5.41 -4.63 -12.10
C ILE A 68 6.46 -3.73 -11.45
N GLY A 69 6.06 -2.89 -10.49
CA GLY A 69 6.98 -2.05 -9.72
C GLY A 69 8.08 -2.86 -9.03
N ALA A 70 7.73 -3.99 -8.42
CA ALA A 70 8.70 -4.88 -7.77
C ALA A 70 9.67 -5.55 -8.78
N CYS A 71 9.17 -5.96 -9.96
CA CYS A 71 9.99 -6.50 -11.04
C CYS A 71 11.06 -5.51 -11.50
N ILE A 72 10.69 -4.24 -11.71
CA ILE A 72 11.59 -3.20 -12.22
C ILE A 72 12.54 -2.67 -11.12
N ALA A 73 12.11 -2.68 -9.86
CA ALA A 73 12.94 -2.30 -8.73
C ALA A 73 14.25 -3.11 -8.70
N ARG A 74 15.37 -2.44 -8.40
CA ARG A 74 16.70 -3.07 -8.30
C ARG A 74 17.21 -3.19 -6.86
N GLY A 75 16.48 -2.60 -5.90
CA GLY A 75 16.83 -2.63 -4.49
C GLY A 75 16.52 -3.98 -3.84
N THR A 76 17.29 -4.30 -2.81
CA THR A 76 17.02 -5.44 -1.91
C THR A 76 15.84 -5.19 -0.97
N VAL A 77 15.52 -3.91 -0.73
CA VAL A 77 14.36 -3.46 0.02
C VAL A 77 13.47 -2.64 -0.90
N ILE A 78 12.16 -2.88 -0.81
CA ILE A 78 11.12 -2.20 -1.58
C ILE A 78 10.17 -1.53 -0.59
N ALA A 79 9.83 -0.27 -0.86
CA ALA A 79 8.86 0.51 -0.10
C ALA A 79 7.73 0.95 -1.03
N HIS A 80 6.48 0.77 -0.61
CA HIS A 80 5.30 1.33 -1.26
C HIS A 80 4.86 2.59 -0.55
N CYS A 81 4.44 3.58 -1.32
CA CYS A 81 3.88 4.83 -0.82
C CYS A 81 2.69 5.22 -1.68
N ASP A 82 1.60 5.65 -1.06
CA ASP A 82 0.44 6.17 -1.78
C ASP A 82 0.63 7.66 -2.06
N GLU A 83 0.04 8.12 -3.17
CA GLU A 83 0.22 9.48 -3.67
C GLU A 83 -0.55 10.56 -2.88
N GLY A 84 -1.55 10.15 -2.10
CA GLY A 84 -2.32 11.04 -1.21
C GLY A 84 -1.71 11.18 0.19
N CYS A 85 -0.61 10.50 0.48
CA CYS A 85 -0.03 10.43 1.82
C CYS A 85 1.18 11.37 1.98
N LEU A 86 1.29 11.96 3.18
CA LEU A 86 2.48 12.66 3.63
C LEU A 86 3.26 11.76 4.59
N TYR A 87 4.56 11.62 4.34
CA TYR A 87 5.45 10.79 5.16
C TYR A 87 6.41 11.67 5.94
N ALA A 88 6.67 11.30 7.20
CA ALA A 88 7.66 11.96 8.03
C ALA A 88 9.06 11.88 7.38
N PRO A 89 9.95 12.88 7.59
CA PRO A 89 11.29 12.86 6.99
C PRO A 89 12.12 11.62 7.33
N ASP A 90 11.87 11.02 8.49
CA ASP A 90 12.56 9.83 9.00
C ASP A 90 11.77 8.52 8.79
N TYR A 91 10.63 8.58 8.09
CA TYR A 91 9.73 7.44 7.88
C TYR A 91 10.47 6.20 7.35
N LEU A 92 11.20 6.34 6.24
CA LEU A 92 11.89 5.19 5.64
C LEU A 92 13.02 4.65 6.52
N ALA A 93 13.71 5.53 7.25
CA ALA A 93 14.77 5.11 8.17
C ALA A 93 14.20 4.26 9.31
N LYS A 94 13.06 4.67 9.88
CA LYS A 94 12.33 3.93 10.91
C LYS A 94 11.81 2.60 10.39
N MET A 95 11.11 2.60 9.26
CA MET A 95 10.58 1.38 8.66
C MET A 95 11.69 0.37 8.32
N TYR A 96 12.83 0.85 7.80
CA TYR A 96 13.99 0.00 7.53
C TYR A 96 14.62 -0.57 8.81
N ALA A 97 14.77 0.23 9.86
CA ALA A 97 15.32 -0.23 11.13
C ALA A 97 14.45 -1.34 11.75
N GLU A 98 13.12 -1.19 11.68
CA GLU A 98 12.19 -2.23 12.14
C GLU A 98 12.24 -3.49 11.26
N LEU A 99 12.33 -3.32 9.94
CA LEU A 99 12.52 -4.44 9.02
C LEU A 99 13.78 -5.24 9.38
N ALA A 100 14.93 -4.56 9.50
CA ALA A 100 16.20 -5.18 9.82
C ALA A 100 16.20 -5.88 11.19
N ARG A 101 15.52 -5.27 12.19
CA ARG A 101 15.34 -5.87 13.52
C ARG A 101 14.50 -7.15 13.44
N SER A 102 13.45 -7.16 12.63
CA SER A 102 12.57 -8.32 12.45
C SER A 102 13.18 -9.45 11.63
N SER A 103 14.14 -9.12 10.75
CA SER A 103 14.81 -10.07 9.86
C SER A 103 16.07 -10.69 10.48
N GLY A 104 16.43 -10.34 11.71
CA GLY A 104 17.61 -10.91 12.40
C GLY A 104 18.94 -10.19 12.12
N GLY A 105 18.91 -8.97 11.57
CA GLY A 105 20.09 -8.12 11.36
C GLY A 105 20.21 -7.53 9.94
N PRO A 106 21.18 -6.63 9.72
CA PRO A 106 21.34 -5.88 8.46
C PRO A 106 22.14 -6.61 7.36
N ASP A 107 22.93 -7.64 7.71
CA ASP A 107 24.00 -8.15 6.83
C ASP A 107 23.57 -9.24 5.83
N ASP A 108 22.35 -9.73 5.96
CA ASP A 108 21.62 -10.49 4.94
C ASP A 108 20.16 -10.31 5.32
N LEU A 109 19.36 -9.59 4.52
CA LEU A 109 17.97 -9.33 4.87
C LEU A 109 17.12 -10.51 4.36
N PRO A 110 16.83 -11.54 5.20
CA PRO A 110 15.94 -12.60 4.80
C PRO A 110 14.54 -12.05 4.48
N PRO A 111 13.67 -12.89 3.90
CA PRO A 111 12.26 -12.54 3.74
C PRO A 111 11.69 -11.93 5.02
N ALA A 112 11.24 -10.68 4.94
CA ALA A 112 10.60 -9.97 6.04
C ALA A 112 9.76 -8.80 5.48
N VAL A 113 8.77 -8.37 6.26
CA VAL A 113 7.95 -7.19 5.95
C VAL A 113 7.71 -6.35 7.21
N ALA A 114 7.80 -5.04 7.04
CA ALA A 114 7.47 -4.01 8.00
C ALA A 114 6.22 -3.26 7.51
N VAL A 115 5.22 -3.15 8.36
CA VAL A 115 3.93 -2.49 8.09
C VAL A 115 3.75 -1.36 9.09
N LEU A 116 3.43 -0.15 8.61
CA LEU A 116 3.12 0.97 9.50
C LEU A 116 1.82 0.70 10.26
N SER A 117 1.83 0.88 11.57
CA SER A 117 0.66 0.67 12.42
C SER A 117 0.06 1.94 12.96
N LYS A 118 0.68 3.12 12.74
CA LYS A 118 0.21 4.39 13.28
C LYS A 118 0.36 5.53 12.28
N TRP A 119 -0.67 6.35 12.13
CA TRP A 119 -0.67 7.55 11.29
C TRP A 119 -1.76 8.54 11.72
N TYR A 120 -1.81 9.68 11.05
CA TYR A 120 -2.83 10.69 11.24
C TYR A 120 -3.63 10.88 9.96
N THR A 121 -4.94 11.02 10.08
CA THR A 121 -5.86 11.33 8.98
C THR A 121 -6.35 12.77 9.12
N LEU A 122 -6.47 13.47 7.99
CA LEU A 122 -7.01 14.82 7.90
C LEU A 122 -8.15 14.82 6.88
N ALA A 123 -9.39 14.90 7.35
CA ALA A 123 -10.55 15.08 6.49
C ALA A 123 -10.82 16.57 6.33
N VAL A 124 -10.33 17.17 5.24
CA VAL A 124 -10.43 18.63 5.00
C VAL A 124 -11.88 19.11 4.94
N LYS A 125 -12.77 18.32 4.32
CA LYS A 125 -14.19 18.66 4.18
C LYS A 125 -14.89 18.72 5.54
N ASP A 126 -14.58 17.75 6.40
CA ASP A 126 -15.23 17.58 7.70
C ASP A 126 -14.46 18.29 8.83
N GLN A 127 -13.33 18.92 8.50
CA GLN A 127 -12.40 19.56 9.44
C GLN A 127 -11.96 18.64 10.59
N GLU A 128 -11.87 17.34 10.29
CA GLU A 128 -11.51 16.32 11.27
C GLU A 128 -10.02 15.99 11.17
N PHE A 129 -9.36 15.96 12.32
CA PHE A 129 -8.02 15.43 12.47
C PHE A 129 -8.06 14.28 13.46
N ARG A 130 -7.54 13.12 13.04
CA ARG A 130 -7.62 11.91 13.83
C ARG A 130 -6.31 11.14 13.82
N GLU A 131 -6.01 10.52 14.95
CA GLU A 131 -4.98 9.50 15.06
C GLU A 131 -5.57 8.12 14.77
N VAL A 132 -4.85 7.32 13.99
CA VAL A 132 -5.14 5.90 13.77
C VAL A 132 -3.97 5.10 14.31
N ASP A 133 -4.24 4.15 15.21
CA ASP A 133 -3.25 3.23 15.78
C ASP A 133 -3.80 1.80 15.75
N LEU A 134 -3.33 1.00 14.80
CA LEU A 134 -3.78 -0.38 14.57
C LEU A 134 -3.37 -1.35 15.69
N ARG A 135 -2.53 -0.92 16.63
CA ARG A 135 -2.20 -1.71 17.82
C ARG A 135 -3.21 -1.52 18.94
N GLN A 136 -4.04 -0.48 18.85
CA GLN A 136 -5.06 -0.15 19.83
C GLN A 136 -6.44 -0.48 19.26
N LYS A 137 -7.38 -0.78 20.15
CA LYS A 137 -8.76 -1.07 19.77
C LYS A 137 -9.35 0.12 19.01
N GLU A 138 -9.79 -0.10 17.78
CA GLU A 138 -10.38 0.91 16.92
C GLU A 138 -11.87 1.11 17.26
N PRO A 139 -12.27 2.28 17.80
CA PRO A 139 -13.65 2.53 18.23
C PRO A 139 -14.66 2.56 17.09
N MET A 140 -14.24 2.88 15.85
CA MET A 140 -15.15 2.94 14.72
C MET A 140 -15.85 1.62 14.43
N TRP A 141 -15.23 0.48 14.74
CA TRP A 141 -15.87 -0.81 14.52
C TRP A 141 -17.20 -0.93 15.29
N GLU A 142 -17.27 -0.41 16.52
CA GLU A 142 -18.51 -0.42 17.30
C GLU A 142 -19.56 0.51 16.68
N MET A 143 -19.14 1.64 16.12
CA MET A 143 -20.03 2.58 15.41
C MET A 143 -20.67 1.95 14.17
N PHE A 144 -19.96 1.03 13.51
CA PHE A 144 -20.46 0.24 12.38
C PHE A 144 -21.14 -1.07 12.80
N GLY A 145 -21.41 -1.27 14.10
CA GLY A 145 -22.05 -2.48 14.61
C GLY A 145 -21.20 -3.75 14.49
N ARG A 146 -19.88 -3.62 14.30
CA ARG A 146 -18.94 -4.74 14.20
C ARG A 146 -18.20 -4.96 15.51
N ASN A 147 -17.76 -6.19 15.73
CA ASN A 147 -16.96 -6.55 16.91
C ASN A 147 -15.49 -6.15 16.68
N PRO A 148 -14.94 -5.16 17.41
CA PRO A 148 -13.57 -4.70 17.20
C PRO A 148 -12.55 -5.82 17.43
N ALA A 149 -12.78 -6.72 18.38
CA ALA A 149 -11.85 -7.82 18.66
C ALA A 149 -11.73 -8.82 17.51
N ALA A 150 -12.77 -8.93 16.66
CA ALA A 150 -12.77 -9.80 15.49
C ALA A 150 -12.17 -9.10 14.26
N GLU A 151 -12.35 -7.78 14.12
CA GLU A 151 -11.90 -7.03 12.94
C GLU A 151 -10.46 -6.50 13.06
N GLN A 152 -10.04 -6.09 14.26
CA GLN A 152 -8.70 -5.52 14.49
C GLN A 152 -7.55 -6.37 13.92
N PRO A 153 -7.50 -7.71 14.13
CA PRO A 153 -6.40 -8.51 13.61
C PRO A 153 -6.37 -8.61 12.09
N LYS A 154 -7.52 -8.43 11.43
CA LYS A 154 -7.62 -8.40 9.98
C LYS A 154 -7.10 -7.06 9.45
N GLU A 155 -7.48 -5.98 10.13
CA GLU A 155 -7.22 -4.59 9.74
C GLU A 155 -5.73 -4.19 9.83
N GLN A 156 -4.99 -4.77 10.77
CA GLN A 156 -3.57 -4.45 11.02
C GLN A 156 -2.67 -4.52 9.78
N TYR A 157 -3.07 -5.30 8.79
CA TYR A 157 -2.30 -5.50 7.56
C TYR A 157 -3.01 -4.98 6.33
N ASN A 158 -4.17 -4.33 6.47
CA ASN A 158 -5.07 -4.01 5.35
C ASN A 158 -4.79 -2.65 4.70
N PHE A 159 -3.71 -1.98 5.07
CA PHE A 159 -3.38 -0.65 4.55
C PHE A 159 -2.12 -0.71 3.70
N GLY A 160 -2.33 -0.83 2.38
CA GLY A 160 -1.26 -1.04 1.41
C GLY A 160 -0.35 0.15 1.12
N PHE A 161 -0.62 1.29 1.76
CA PHE A 161 0.12 2.53 1.54
C PHE A 161 1.44 2.62 2.32
N ALA A 162 1.76 1.64 3.18
CA ALA A 162 2.90 1.75 4.08
C ALA A 162 3.59 0.41 4.35
N TYR A 163 3.93 -0.33 3.29
CA TYR A 163 4.75 -1.52 3.38
C TYR A 163 6.21 -1.22 3.02
N VAL A 164 7.12 -1.72 3.86
CA VAL A 164 8.53 -1.85 3.51
C VAL A 164 8.92 -3.31 3.67
N TYR A 165 9.39 -3.95 2.60
CA TYR A 165 9.68 -5.39 2.62
C TYR A 165 10.94 -5.72 1.83
N THR A 166 11.49 -6.89 2.10
CA THR A 166 12.66 -7.39 1.37
C THR A 166 12.23 -7.98 0.02
N ARG A 167 13.05 -7.80 -1.01
CA ARG A 167 12.81 -8.39 -2.33
C ARG A 167 12.62 -9.91 -2.24
N SER A 168 13.35 -10.56 -1.33
CA SER A 168 13.23 -11.99 -1.04
C SER A 168 11.86 -12.38 -0.46
N ALA A 169 11.18 -11.50 0.28
CA ALA A 169 9.79 -11.72 0.68
C ALA A 169 8.85 -11.70 -0.53
N TRP A 170 8.96 -10.70 -1.40
CA TRP A 170 8.14 -10.63 -2.62
C TRP A 170 8.39 -11.81 -3.58
N LEU A 171 9.65 -12.26 -3.72
CA LEU A 171 9.96 -13.45 -4.52
C LEU A 171 9.33 -14.74 -3.96
N LYS A 172 9.11 -14.82 -2.64
CA LYS A 172 8.40 -15.95 -2.03
C LYS A 172 6.90 -15.88 -2.29
N GLN A 173 6.33 -14.68 -2.28
CA GLN A 173 4.90 -14.46 -2.43
C GLN A 173 4.65 -13.10 -3.07
N PRO A 174 4.44 -13.02 -4.40
CA PRO A 174 4.01 -11.80 -5.05
C PRO A 174 2.65 -11.32 -4.55
N PHE A 175 2.30 -10.07 -4.86
CA PHE A 175 0.94 -9.58 -4.63
C PHE A 175 -0.04 -10.41 -5.47
N PRO A 176 -1.25 -10.72 -4.95
CA PRO A 176 -2.28 -11.31 -5.79
C PRO A 176 -2.64 -10.33 -6.91
N ASP A 177 -2.87 -10.84 -8.13
CA ASP A 177 -3.34 -10.04 -9.26
C ASP A 177 -4.84 -9.80 -9.13
N MET A 178 -5.21 -8.91 -8.21
CA MET A 178 -6.59 -8.56 -7.89
C MET A 178 -6.67 -7.06 -7.66
N GLU A 179 -7.78 -6.47 -8.12
CA GLU A 179 -8.11 -5.11 -7.72
C GLU A 179 -8.60 -5.15 -6.29
N THR A 180 -7.97 -4.40 -5.41
CA THR A 180 -8.30 -4.38 -3.99
C THR A 180 -9.00 -3.08 -3.68
N VAL A 181 -10.26 -3.13 -3.28
CA VAL A 181 -10.93 -1.97 -2.70
C VAL A 181 -10.75 -2.02 -1.19
N ALA A 182 -10.34 -0.91 -0.58
CA ALA A 182 -10.12 -0.76 0.86
C ALA A 182 -9.34 -1.93 1.51
N ALA A 183 -10.00 -2.74 2.35
CA ALA A 183 -9.36 -3.60 3.34
C ALA A 183 -8.84 -4.96 2.83
N SER A 184 -8.73 -5.16 1.52
CA SER A 184 -8.13 -6.39 0.97
C SER A 184 -6.64 -6.25 0.63
N ASP A 185 -6.03 -5.08 0.88
CA ASP A 185 -4.60 -4.84 0.65
C ASP A 185 -3.66 -5.72 1.50
N GLY A 186 -4.18 -6.33 2.57
CA GLY A 186 -3.40 -7.21 3.45
C GLY A 186 -3.19 -8.63 2.96
N ALA A 187 -3.75 -9.00 1.80
CA ALA A 187 -3.61 -10.35 1.25
C ALA A 187 -2.14 -10.77 1.07
N PHE A 188 -1.28 -9.86 0.61
CA PHE A 188 0.16 -10.06 0.48
C PHE A 188 0.83 -10.38 1.83
N VAL A 189 0.57 -9.55 2.86
CA VAL A 189 1.17 -9.72 4.19
C VAL A 189 0.66 -11.00 4.86
N ARG A 190 -0.65 -11.28 4.78
CA ARG A 190 -1.23 -12.52 5.32
C ARG A 190 -0.67 -13.77 4.65
N ALA A 191 -0.46 -13.74 3.34
CA ALA A 191 0.13 -14.86 2.63
C ALA A 191 1.59 -15.10 3.06
N LEU A 192 2.36 -14.03 3.28
CA LEU A 192 3.71 -14.10 3.85
C LEU A 192 3.69 -14.69 5.28
N GLN A 193 2.76 -14.27 6.14
CA GLN A 193 2.60 -14.85 7.49
C GLN A 193 2.34 -16.36 7.44
N LYS A 194 1.47 -16.82 6.52
CA LYS A 194 1.20 -18.26 6.32
C LYS A 194 2.46 -19.03 5.90
N LEU A 195 3.41 -18.38 5.24
CA LEU A 195 4.71 -18.95 4.85
C LEU A 195 5.78 -18.82 5.94
N GLY A 196 5.44 -18.33 7.14
CA GLY A 196 6.37 -18.15 8.25
C GLY A 196 7.34 -16.98 8.06
N VAL A 197 7.04 -16.04 7.14
CA VAL A 197 7.84 -14.83 6.95
C VAL A 197 7.57 -13.85 8.10
N PRO A 198 8.60 -13.33 8.79
CA PRO A 198 8.45 -12.32 9.83
C PRO A 198 7.71 -11.06 9.35
N VAL A 199 6.76 -10.60 10.17
CA VAL A 199 6.00 -9.37 9.98
C VAL A 199 6.16 -8.47 11.19
N ALA A 200 6.61 -7.24 10.99
CA ALA A 200 6.73 -6.22 12.02
C ALA A 200 5.67 -5.14 11.85
N LEU A 201 4.99 -4.78 12.93
CA LEU A 201 4.15 -3.58 13.01
C LEU A 201 4.99 -2.41 13.53
N CYS A 202 5.12 -1.34 12.75
CA CYS A 202 6.02 -0.21 12.97
C CYS A 202 5.27 1.03 13.48
N ALA A 203 5.82 1.68 14.51
CA ALA A 203 5.20 2.80 15.21
C ALA A 203 5.47 4.14 14.51
#